data_AF-A0A3N5LCU7-F1
#
_entry.id   AF-A0A3N5LCU7-F1
#
_cell.length_a   1.000
_cell.length_b   1.000
_cell.length_c   1.000
_cell.angle_alpha   90.00
_cell.angle_beta   90.00
_cell.angle_gamma   90.00
#
_symmetry.space_group_name_H-M   'P 1'
#
loop_
_entity.id
_entity.type
_entity.pdbx_description
1 polymer ?
#
loop_
_entity_poly.entity_id
_entity_poly.type
_entity_poly.pdbx_seq_one_letter_code
_entity_poly.pdbx_strand_id
1 'polypeptide(L)'
;MKSQWVEYSHGDTKLKAYMAYDDRITGRRPAVLVAHARSGMSPQTLKLTEIWAKLGYVSFAADIFGYGQGVLPKNVEEMVAQTEIYSKDRELMKARTQAGYVALLKSPMVDPAKAAAPYMHPRLANTDAAIAIGSLTGDLAAQGRTVLEALSGGELSPNQAATVMQAISAQARIVEVDELEQRIAALEGKSK
;
A
#
# COMPACT_ATOMS: atom_id res chain seq x y z
N MET A 1 -26.31 -18.33 9.67
CA MET A 1 -25.02 -17.62 9.87
C MET A 1 -24.30 -18.21 11.06
N LYS A 2 -23.02 -18.55 10.90
CA LYS A 2 -22.13 -18.95 11.99
C LYS A 2 -20.81 -18.18 11.92
N SER A 3 -20.19 -17.99 13.07
CA SER A 3 -18.84 -17.48 13.18
C SER A 3 -18.08 -18.19 14.30
N GLN A 4 -16.76 -18.20 14.18
CA GLN A 4 -15.88 -18.84 15.14
C GLN A 4 -14.48 -18.24 15.10
N TRP A 5 -13.75 -18.37 16.20
CA TRP A 5 -12.32 -18.10 16.25
C TRP A 5 -11.53 -19.34 15.87
N VAL A 6 -10.60 -19.18 14.95
CA VAL A 6 -9.72 -20.24 14.45
C VAL A 6 -8.30 -19.90 14.88
N GLU A 7 -7.64 -20.82 15.57
CA GLU A 7 -6.24 -20.68 15.94
C GLU A 7 -5.34 -21.11 14.77
N TYR A 8 -4.26 -20.36 14.56
CA TYR A 8 -3.21 -20.70 13.61
C TYR A 8 -1.86 -20.23 14.14
N SER A 9 -0.79 -20.42 13.39
CA SER A 9 0.56 -20.05 13.83
C SER A 9 1.41 -19.56 12.68
N HIS A 10 2.34 -18.68 13.00
CA HIS A 10 3.44 -18.27 12.14
C HIS A 10 4.75 -18.40 12.93
N GLY A 11 5.57 -19.41 12.60
CA GLY A 11 6.65 -19.86 13.48
C GLY A 11 6.09 -20.27 14.85
N ASP A 12 6.72 -19.79 15.92
CA ASP A 12 6.29 -20.03 17.30
C ASP A 12 5.17 -19.10 17.76
N THR A 13 4.80 -18.09 16.96
CA THR A 13 3.74 -17.15 17.33
C THR A 13 2.37 -17.79 17.12
N LYS A 14 1.59 -17.91 18.19
CA LYS A 14 0.17 -18.27 18.14
C LYS A 14 -0.66 -17.07 17.70
N LEU A 15 -1.48 -17.26 16.66
CA LEU A 15 -2.32 -16.23 16.08
C LEU A 15 -3.77 -16.73 16.04
N LYS A 16 -4.71 -15.80 15.89
CA LYS A 16 -6.15 -16.11 15.82
C LYS A 16 -6.78 -15.45 14.61
N ALA A 17 -7.83 -16.05 14.10
CA ALA A 17 -8.61 -15.48 13.02
C ALA A 17 -10.09 -15.60 13.32
N TYR A 18 -10.87 -14.64 12.84
CA TYR A 18 -12.32 -14.70 12.90
C TYR A 18 -12.85 -15.25 11.56
N MET A 19 -13.44 -16.44 11.59
CA MET A 19 -14.04 -17.06 10.42
C MET A 19 -15.56 -16.95 10.49
N ALA A 20 -16.20 -16.45 9.44
CA ALA A 20 -17.64 -16.36 9.30
C ALA A 20 -18.12 -17.02 8.00
N TYR A 21 -19.29 -17.64 8.04
CA TYR A 21 -19.89 -18.32 6.89
C TYR A 21 -21.41 -18.47 7.09
N ASP A 22 -22.15 -18.60 5.99
CA ASP A 22 -23.56 -19.02 6.03
C ASP A 22 -23.65 -20.55 6.09
N ASP A 23 -24.13 -21.07 7.22
CA ASP A 23 -24.28 -22.51 7.48
C ASP A 23 -25.46 -23.14 6.74
N ARG A 24 -26.31 -22.33 6.08
CA ARG A 24 -27.36 -22.82 5.18
C ARG A 24 -26.83 -23.23 3.82
N ILE A 25 -25.70 -22.66 3.40
CA ILE A 25 -25.03 -23.04 2.15
C ILE A 25 -24.24 -24.32 2.46
N THR A 26 -24.34 -25.31 1.58
CA THR A 26 -23.65 -26.61 1.70
C THR A 26 -22.53 -26.73 0.66
N GLY A 27 -21.61 -27.67 0.89
CA GLY A 27 -20.48 -27.89 -0.02
C GLY A 27 -19.36 -26.85 0.06
N ARG A 28 -18.33 -27.06 -0.75
CA ARG A 28 -17.15 -26.17 -0.87
C ARG A 28 -17.54 -24.91 -1.63
N ARG A 29 -17.02 -23.75 -1.20
CA ARG A 29 -17.35 -22.46 -1.79
C ARG A 29 -16.16 -21.49 -1.80
N PRO A 30 -16.25 -20.39 -2.56
CA PRO A 30 -15.22 -19.36 -2.57
C PRO A 30 -14.94 -18.81 -1.17
N ALA A 31 -13.71 -18.33 -0.96
CA ALA A 31 -13.27 -17.82 0.31
C ALA A 31 -12.55 -16.48 0.18
N VAL A 32 -12.63 -15.64 1.22
CA VAL A 32 -11.99 -14.33 1.26
C VAL A 32 -11.23 -14.16 2.57
N LEU A 33 -9.92 -13.88 2.47
CA LEU A 33 -9.11 -13.47 3.62
C LEU A 33 -9.36 -11.98 3.89
N VAL A 34 -9.99 -11.59 4.98
CA VAL A 34 -10.27 -10.17 5.27
C VAL A 34 -9.07 -9.52 5.97
N ALA A 35 -8.54 -8.45 5.40
CA ALA A 35 -7.52 -7.64 6.05
C ALA A 35 -8.19 -6.72 7.10
N HIS A 36 -7.74 -6.82 8.36
CA HIS A 36 -8.21 -5.91 9.40
C HIS A 36 -7.50 -4.56 9.33
N ALA A 37 -8.15 -3.51 9.86
CA ALA A 37 -7.56 -2.18 9.95
C ALA A 37 -6.49 -2.10 11.06
N ARG A 38 -5.87 -0.93 11.22
CA ARG A 38 -4.95 -0.61 12.33
C ARG A 38 -5.58 -0.74 13.73
N SER A 39 -6.91 -0.82 13.80
CA SER A 39 -7.67 -1.09 15.02
C SER A 39 -7.76 -2.58 15.37
N GLY A 40 -7.09 -3.45 14.61
CA GLY A 40 -7.07 -4.90 14.84
C GLY A 40 -8.44 -5.55 14.62
N MET A 41 -8.74 -6.56 15.42
CA MET A 41 -9.99 -7.35 15.36
C MET A 41 -11.18 -6.64 16.01
N SER A 42 -11.35 -5.35 15.66
CA SER A 42 -12.44 -4.49 16.14
C SER A 42 -13.83 -4.98 15.69
N PRO A 43 -14.92 -4.52 16.33
CA PRO A 43 -16.29 -4.83 15.87
C PRO A 43 -16.53 -4.50 14.39
N GLN A 44 -15.87 -3.46 13.86
CA GLN A 44 -15.93 -3.12 12.44
C GLN A 44 -15.29 -4.21 11.57
N THR A 45 -14.12 -4.72 11.95
CA THR A 45 -13.45 -5.83 11.26
C THR A 45 -14.33 -7.08 11.25
N LEU A 46 -14.92 -7.45 12.40
CA LEU A 46 -15.79 -8.62 12.49
C LEU A 46 -17.04 -8.45 11.62
N LYS A 47 -17.66 -7.27 11.64
CA LYS A 47 -18.81 -6.94 10.79
C LYS A 47 -18.49 -7.00 9.29
N LEU A 48 -17.34 -6.47 8.87
CA LEU A 48 -16.88 -6.56 7.47
C LEU A 48 -16.67 -8.03 7.06
N THR A 49 -16.14 -8.84 7.97
CA THR A 49 -15.98 -10.28 7.74
C THR A 49 -17.33 -10.96 7.54
N GLU A 50 -18.32 -10.65 8.36
CA GLU A 50 -19.68 -11.20 8.24
C GLU A 50 -20.40 -10.77 6.96
N ILE A 51 -20.14 -9.57 6.43
CA ILE A 51 -20.73 -9.12 5.16
C ILE A 51 -20.33 -10.07 4.02
N TRP A 52 -19.05 -10.41 3.92
CA TRP A 52 -18.58 -11.38 2.91
C TRP A 52 -19.24 -12.75 3.07
N ALA A 53 -19.43 -13.20 4.31
CA ALA A 53 -20.11 -14.46 4.57
C ALA A 53 -21.58 -14.45 4.11
N LYS A 54 -22.28 -13.32 4.29
CA LYS A 54 -23.66 -13.13 3.80
C LYS A 54 -23.75 -13.12 2.28
N LEU A 55 -22.67 -12.82 1.58
CA LEU A 55 -22.56 -12.91 0.11
C LEU A 55 -22.23 -14.33 -0.38
N GLY A 56 -22.15 -15.32 0.52
CA GLY A 56 -21.94 -16.72 0.19
C GLY A 56 -20.49 -17.21 0.26
N TYR A 57 -19.57 -16.36 0.72
CA TYR A 57 -18.16 -16.74 0.90
C TYR A 57 -17.93 -17.41 2.26
N VAL A 58 -16.83 -18.16 2.38
CA VAL A 58 -16.17 -18.36 3.68
C VAL A 58 -15.24 -17.17 3.89
N SER A 59 -15.54 -16.31 4.85
CA SER A 59 -14.74 -15.14 5.15
C SER A 59 -13.88 -15.34 6.39
N PHE A 60 -12.66 -14.80 6.37
CA PHE A 60 -11.65 -15.10 7.38
C PHE A 60 -10.78 -13.88 7.66
N ALA A 61 -11.01 -13.17 8.75
CA ALA A 61 -10.14 -12.08 9.17
C ALA A 61 -8.98 -12.64 10.00
N ALA A 62 -7.76 -12.62 9.47
CA ALA A 62 -6.57 -13.04 10.18
C ALA A 62 -6.05 -11.91 11.07
N ASP A 63 -5.99 -12.11 12.39
CA ASP A 63 -5.31 -11.19 13.31
C ASP A 63 -3.81 -11.31 13.09
N ILE A 64 -3.27 -10.49 12.20
CA ILE A 64 -1.84 -10.51 11.95
C ILE A 64 -1.09 -9.90 13.13
N PHE A 65 -1.66 -8.97 13.90
CA PHE A 65 -0.97 -8.41 15.07
C PHE A 65 -0.76 -9.45 16.17
N GLY A 66 -1.71 -10.37 16.34
CA GLY A 66 -1.59 -11.52 17.23
C GLY A 66 -1.99 -11.26 18.67
N TYR A 67 -2.75 -10.19 18.92
CA TYR A 67 -3.25 -9.85 20.25
C TYR A 67 -4.48 -10.69 20.64
N GLY A 68 -5.18 -11.24 19.66
CA GLY A 68 -6.31 -12.13 19.84
C GLY A 68 -7.65 -11.40 20.04
N GLN A 69 -8.63 -12.16 20.52
CA GLN A 69 -9.99 -11.67 20.71
C GLN A 69 -10.07 -10.65 21.85
N GLY A 70 -10.66 -9.49 21.57
CA GLY A 70 -10.98 -8.49 22.58
C GLY A 70 -9.82 -7.60 23.02
N VAL A 71 -8.60 -7.85 22.53
CA VAL A 71 -7.45 -6.99 22.77
C VAL A 71 -7.34 -6.00 21.61
N LEU A 72 -7.72 -4.74 21.88
CA LEU A 72 -7.76 -3.66 20.89
C LEU A 72 -6.94 -2.47 21.38
N PRO A 73 -6.35 -1.69 20.46
CA PRO A 73 -5.71 -0.42 20.82
C PRO A 73 -6.72 0.55 21.41
N LYS A 74 -6.31 1.27 22.45
CA LYS A 74 -7.14 2.24 23.18
C LYS A 74 -7.16 3.63 22.51
N ASN A 75 -6.11 3.97 21.78
CA ASN A 75 -5.90 5.30 21.19
C ASN A 75 -5.10 5.21 19.89
N VAL A 76 -4.83 6.38 19.29
CA VAL A 76 -4.11 6.47 18.00
C VAL A 76 -2.66 6.05 18.16
N GLU A 77 -2.04 6.36 19.29
CA GLU A 77 -0.65 6.03 19.60
C GLU A 77 -0.43 4.51 19.60
N GLU A 78 -1.32 3.75 20.24
CA GLU A 78 -1.28 2.27 20.21
C GLU A 78 -1.57 1.71 18.80
N MET A 79 -2.42 2.37 18.01
CA MET A 79 -2.63 2.01 16.59
C MET A 79 -1.37 2.25 15.75
N VAL A 80 -0.64 3.34 16.01
CA VAL A 80 0.63 3.62 15.31
C VAL A 80 1.66 2.56 15.70
N ALA A 81 1.87 2.32 17.00
CA ALA A 81 2.86 1.37 17.51
C ALA A 81 2.70 -0.03 16.91
N GLN A 82 1.47 -0.57 16.85
CA GLN A 82 1.25 -1.91 16.28
C GLN A 82 1.49 -1.95 14.77
N THR A 83 1.13 -0.89 14.03
CA THR A 83 1.36 -0.85 12.57
C THR A 83 2.83 -0.63 12.23
N GLU A 84 3.57 0.07 13.09
CA GLU A 84 4.98 0.37 12.89
C GLU A 84 5.86 -0.88 12.84
N ILE A 85 5.47 -1.95 13.55
CA ILE A 85 6.10 -3.27 13.47
C ILE A 85 6.21 -3.72 12.00
N TYR A 86 5.14 -3.60 11.23
CA TYR A 86 5.11 -4.00 9.82
C TYR A 86 5.63 -2.96 8.85
N SER A 87 5.66 -1.69 9.25
CA SER A 87 6.37 -0.67 8.47
C SER A 87 7.88 -0.91 8.49
N LYS A 88 8.42 -1.41 9.62
CA LYS A 88 9.84 -1.76 9.79
C LYS A 88 10.18 -3.16 9.27
N ASP A 89 9.23 -4.09 9.31
CA ASP A 89 9.41 -5.46 8.83
C ASP A 89 8.26 -5.88 7.89
N ARG A 90 8.45 -5.58 6.61
CA ARG A 90 7.49 -5.90 5.55
C ARG A 90 7.39 -7.39 5.26
N GLU A 91 8.48 -8.12 5.44
CA GLU A 91 8.50 -9.56 5.19
C GLU A 91 7.71 -10.30 6.28
N LEU A 92 7.78 -9.85 7.54
CA LEU A 92 6.91 -10.37 8.60
C LEU A 92 5.42 -10.15 8.29
N MET A 93 5.04 -8.98 7.77
CA MET A 93 3.65 -8.72 7.37
C MET A 93 3.18 -9.72 6.30
N LYS A 94 3.96 -9.90 5.23
CA LYS A 94 3.66 -10.86 4.17
C LYS A 94 3.56 -12.28 4.73
N ALA A 95 4.50 -12.68 5.57
CA ALA A 95 4.57 -14.02 6.13
C ALA A 95 3.38 -14.32 7.07
N ARG A 96 2.96 -13.36 7.91
CA ARG A 96 1.77 -13.51 8.76
C ARG A 96 0.47 -13.54 7.96
N THR A 97 0.34 -12.68 6.94
CA THR A 97 -0.81 -12.72 6.02
C THR A 97 -0.87 -14.06 5.28
N GLN A 98 0.28 -14.56 4.81
CA GLN A 98 0.37 -15.86 4.14
C GLN A 98 0.00 -17.01 5.10
N ALA A 99 0.46 -16.97 6.35
CA ALA A 99 0.07 -17.95 7.36
C ALA A 99 -1.46 -17.95 7.60
N GLY A 100 -2.07 -16.77 7.65
CA GLY A 100 -3.54 -16.62 7.72
C GLY A 100 -4.25 -17.19 6.49
N TYR A 101 -3.72 -16.95 5.29
CA TYR A 101 -4.25 -17.50 4.05
C TYR A 101 -4.17 -19.04 4.03
N VAL A 102 -3.02 -19.61 4.40
CA VAL A 102 -2.86 -21.08 4.50
C VAL A 102 -3.81 -21.66 5.54
N ALA A 103 -4.03 -20.98 6.66
CA ALA A 103 -5.01 -21.41 7.67
C ALA A 103 -6.44 -21.41 7.12
N LEU A 104 -6.83 -20.39 6.34
CA LEU A 104 -8.12 -20.34 5.65
C LEU A 104 -8.32 -21.55 4.73
N LEU A 105 -7.31 -21.89 3.92
CA LEU A 105 -7.39 -23.00 2.96
C LEU A 105 -7.56 -24.38 3.62
N LYS A 106 -7.19 -24.54 4.90
CA LYS A 106 -7.38 -25.79 5.65
C LYS A 106 -8.84 -26.06 6.02
N SER A 107 -9.73 -25.07 5.92
CA SER A 107 -11.15 -25.26 6.18
C SER A 107 -11.78 -26.17 5.12
N PRO A 108 -12.50 -27.25 5.49
CA PRO A 108 -13.11 -28.17 4.53
C PRO A 108 -14.25 -27.51 3.71
N MET A 109 -14.75 -26.35 4.15
CA MET A 109 -15.77 -25.58 3.45
C MET A 109 -15.21 -24.73 2.29
N VAL A 110 -13.90 -24.59 2.20
CA VAL A 110 -13.24 -23.73 1.21
C VAL A 110 -12.92 -24.51 -0.05
N ASP A 111 -13.30 -23.96 -1.19
CA ASP A 111 -12.75 -24.32 -2.50
C ASP A 111 -11.42 -23.56 -2.70
N PRO A 112 -10.25 -24.22 -2.63
CA PRO A 112 -8.95 -23.57 -2.68
C PRO A 112 -8.67 -22.91 -4.03
N ALA A 113 -9.29 -23.41 -5.11
CA ALA A 113 -9.19 -22.82 -6.43
C ALA A 113 -9.97 -21.49 -6.54
N LYS A 114 -10.85 -21.19 -5.58
CA LYS A 114 -11.69 -19.99 -5.53
C LYS A 114 -11.50 -19.20 -4.23
N ALA A 115 -10.35 -19.37 -3.59
CA ALA A 115 -9.95 -18.55 -2.45
C ALA A 115 -9.21 -17.31 -2.95
N ALA A 116 -9.63 -16.14 -2.48
CA ALA A 116 -8.99 -14.87 -2.76
C ALA A 116 -8.42 -14.29 -1.47
N ALA A 117 -7.20 -13.77 -1.55
CA ALA A 117 -6.74 -12.75 -0.63
C ALA A 117 -6.98 -11.39 -1.31
N PRO A 118 -7.80 -10.48 -0.73
CA PRO A 118 -7.84 -9.10 -1.18
C PRO A 118 -6.42 -8.55 -1.09
N TYR A 119 -5.94 -8.05 -2.23
CA TYR A 119 -4.65 -7.39 -2.37
C TYR A 119 -4.41 -6.42 -1.19
N MET A 120 -3.51 -6.79 -0.28
CA MET A 120 -3.14 -5.98 0.88
C MET A 120 -2.13 -4.88 0.50
N HIS A 121 -2.36 -4.07 -0.53
CA HIS A 121 -1.49 -2.91 -0.84
C HIS A 121 -2.23 -1.76 -1.55
N PRO A 122 -2.51 -0.64 -0.85
CA PRO A 122 -1.98 0.66 -1.28
C PRO A 122 -1.40 1.41 -0.06
N ARG A 123 -0.23 2.05 -0.05
CA ARG A 123 0.62 2.62 -1.08
C ARG A 123 1.88 1.78 -1.30
N LEU A 124 2.22 1.55 -2.58
CA LEU A 124 3.63 1.51 -2.95
C LEU A 124 4.17 2.89 -2.61
N ALA A 125 5.02 3.02 -1.59
CA ALA A 125 6.03 4.06 -1.70
C ALA A 125 6.78 3.73 -3.01
N ASN A 126 6.96 4.70 -3.91
CA ASN A 126 7.72 4.47 -5.13
C ASN A 126 9.00 3.72 -4.76
N THR A 127 9.09 2.45 -5.15
CA THR A 127 10.30 1.63 -5.05
C THR A 127 11.32 2.02 -6.12
N ASP A 128 11.03 3.09 -6.86
CA ASP A 128 11.98 3.76 -7.71
C ASP A 128 13.22 4.08 -6.88
N ALA A 129 14.31 3.39 -7.17
CA ALA A 129 15.61 3.72 -6.64
C ALA A 129 15.86 5.22 -6.87
N ALA A 130 16.51 5.88 -5.92
CA ALA A 130 16.91 7.27 -6.12
C ALA A 130 17.77 7.35 -7.39
N ILE A 131 17.34 8.14 -8.37
CA ILE A 131 18.09 8.38 -9.59
C ILE A 131 18.91 9.64 -9.41
N ALA A 132 20.21 9.53 -9.65
CA ALA A 132 21.06 10.70 -9.82
C ALA A 132 20.83 11.27 -11.22
N ILE A 133 20.10 12.38 -11.32
CA ILE A 133 19.79 13.04 -12.61
C ILE A 133 21.00 13.84 -13.14
N GLY A 134 22.19 13.68 -12.53
CA GLY A 134 23.39 14.47 -12.84
C GLY A 134 23.17 15.97 -12.65
N SER A 135 24.06 16.78 -13.21
CA SER A 135 23.85 18.22 -13.36
C SER A 135 23.08 18.50 -14.64
N LEU A 136 21.88 19.10 -14.51
CA LEU A 136 21.13 19.65 -15.64
C LEU A 136 21.91 20.86 -16.19
N THR A 137 22.72 20.64 -17.21
CA THR A 137 23.58 21.65 -17.83
C THR A 137 23.13 21.90 -19.28
N GLY A 138 23.38 23.12 -19.78
CA GLY A 138 22.92 23.55 -21.10
C GLY A 138 21.51 24.17 -21.08
N ASP A 139 20.97 24.46 -22.27
CA ASP A 139 19.64 25.06 -22.43
C ASP A 139 18.50 24.08 -22.13
N LEU A 140 17.27 24.60 -21.96
CA LEU A 140 16.09 23.80 -21.62
C LEU A 140 15.78 22.71 -22.66
N ALA A 141 16.10 22.97 -23.93
CA ALA A 141 15.87 22.01 -25.01
C ALA A 141 16.89 20.86 -24.98
N ALA A 142 18.13 21.13 -24.58
CA ALA A 142 19.15 20.12 -24.33
C ALA A 142 18.77 19.27 -23.11
N GLN A 143 18.37 19.90 -22.01
CA GLN A 143 17.92 19.19 -20.81
C GLN A 143 16.73 18.27 -21.09
N GLY A 144 15.72 18.75 -21.85
CA GLY A 144 14.58 17.93 -22.24
C GLY A 144 14.95 16.74 -23.13
N ARG A 145 15.90 16.90 -24.06
CA ARG A 145 16.41 15.81 -24.90
C ARG A 145 17.12 14.73 -24.07
N THR A 146 17.96 15.12 -23.11
CA THR A 146 18.63 14.18 -22.21
C THR A 146 17.63 13.29 -21.47
N VAL A 147 16.52 13.86 -20.99
CA VAL A 147 15.48 13.09 -20.29
C VAL A 147 14.79 12.10 -21.22
N LEU A 148 14.49 12.50 -22.46
CA LEU A 148 13.87 11.62 -23.45
C LEU A 148 14.80 10.50 -23.92
N GLU A 149 16.09 10.77 -24.05
CA GLU A 149 17.10 9.76 -24.38
C GLU A 149 17.20 8.72 -23.26
N ALA A 150 17.32 9.15 -21.99
CA ALA A 150 17.39 8.24 -20.85
C ALA A 150 16.09 7.42 -20.68
N LEU A 151 14.92 8.00 -20.99
CA LEU A 151 13.66 7.25 -21.07
C LEU A 151 13.70 6.19 -22.19
N SER A 152 14.16 6.56 -23.39
CA SER A 152 14.20 5.64 -24.53
C SER A 152 15.23 4.51 -24.35
N GLY A 153 16.33 4.77 -23.63
CA GLY A 153 17.34 3.80 -23.26
C GLY A 153 16.95 2.88 -22.10
N GLY A 154 15.82 3.14 -21.44
CA GLY A 154 15.33 2.36 -20.30
C GLY A 154 16.03 2.68 -18.97
N GLU A 155 16.80 3.76 -18.90
CA GLU A 155 17.45 4.25 -17.67
C GLU A 155 16.44 4.96 -16.76
N LEU A 156 15.40 5.56 -17.35
CA LEU A 156 14.27 6.16 -16.65
C LEU A 156 12.96 5.42 -16.97
N SER A 157 12.11 5.25 -15.97
CA SER A 157 10.71 4.91 -16.17
C SER A 157 9.92 6.11 -16.73
N PRO A 158 8.76 5.89 -17.38
CA PRO A 158 7.90 6.97 -17.83
C PRO A 158 7.50 7.96 -16.72
N ASN A 159 7.29 7.46 -15.50
CA ASN A 159 6.94 8.30 -14.34
C ASN A 159 8.12 9.15 -13.87
N GLN A 160 9.32 8.57 -13.86
CA GLN A 160 10.55 9.27 -13.51
C GLN A 160 10.84 10.37 -14.53
N ALA A 161 10.79 10.06 -15.83
CA ALA A 161 10.95 11.04 -16.90
C ALA A 161 9.94 12.20 -16.81
N ALA A 162 8.65 11.89 -16.57
CA ALA A 162 7.62 12.92 -16.39
C ALA A 162 7.92 13.86 -15.22
N THR A 163 8.41 13.31 -14.10
CA THR A 163 8.77 14.09 -12.90
C THR A 163 9.95 15.03 -13.18
N VAL A 164 10.98 14.54 -13.86
CA VAL A 164 12.15 15.37 -14.23
C VAL A 164 11.75 16.48 -15.20
N MET A 165 10.93 16.19 -16.21
CA MET A 165 10.42 17.20 -17.14
C MET A 165 9.61 18.30 -16.45
N GLN A 166 8.83 17.94 -15.42
CA GLN A 166 8.12 18.92 -14.60
C GLN A 166 9.07 19.83 -13.81
N ALA A 167 10.15 19.26 -13.24
CA ALA A 167 11.17 20.03 -12.53
C ALA A 167 11.90 21.01 -13.46
N ILE A 168 12.30 20.58 -14.67
CA ILE A 168 12.91 21.44 -15.69
C ILE A 168 11.96 22.59 -16.06
N SER A 169 10.67 22.29 -16.25
CA SER A 169 9.66 23.31 -16.58
C SER A 169 9.41 24.30 -15.44
N ALA A 170 9.54 23.86 -14.19
CA ALA A 170 9.48 24.74 -13.03
C ALA A 170 10.71 25.66 -12.96
N GLN A 171 11.91 25.13 -13.22
CA GLN A 171 13.14 25.91 -13.27
C GLN A 171 13.12 26.96 -14.38
N ALA A 172 12.59 26.62 -15.57
CA ALA A 172 12.44 27.55 -16.69
C ALA A 172 11.65 28.80 -16.29
N ARG A 173 10.54 28.62 -15.55
CA ARG A 173 9.72 29.74 -15.07
C ARG A 173 10.46 30.60 -14.06
N ILE A 174 11.30 30.01 -13.20
CA ILE A 174 12.10 30.77 -12.24
C ILE A 174 13.14 31.63 -12.97
N VAL A 175 13.83 31.05 -13.97
CA VAL A 175 14.81 31.77 -14.78
C VAL A 175 14.16 32.90 -15.57
N GLU A 176 12.99 32.66 -16.18
CA GLU A 176 12.24 33.68 -16.91
C GLU A 176 11.85 34.86 -16.01
N VAL A 177 11.37 34.58 -14.79
CA VAL A 177 11.03 35.63 -13.82
C VAL A 177 12.28 36.44 -13.41
N ASP A 178 13.39 35.78 -13.12
CA ASP A 178 14.66 36.45 -12.77
C ASP A 178 15.19 37.34 -13.90
N GLU A 179 15.16 36.85 -15.15
CA GLU A 179 15.54 37.65 -16.32
C GLU A 179 14.63 38.86 -16.52
N LEU A 180 13.33 38.71 -16.29
CA LEU A 180 12.37 39.81 -16.37
C LEU A 180 12.64 40.87 -15.30
N GLU A 181 12.89 40.47 -14.06
CA GLU A 181 13.24 41.38 -12.96
C GLU A 181 14.51 42.20 -13.30
N GLN A 182 15.55 41.53 -13.81
CA GLN A 182 16.78 42.20 -14.24
C GLN A 182 16.54 43.20 -15.38
N ARG A 183 15.72 42.84 -16.37
CA ARG A 183 15.36 43.73 -17.48
C ARG A 183 14.57 44.95 -17.01
N ILE A 184 13.61 44.76 -16.11
CA ILE A 184 12.82 45.86 -15.54
C ILE A 184 13.75 46.82 -14.79
N ALA A 185 14.62 46.31 -13.90
CA ALA A 185 15.58 47.14 -13.17
C ALA A 185 16.51 47.94 -14.11
N ALA A 186 16.98 47.32 -15.19
CA ALA A 186 17.82 47.99 -16.19
C ALA A 186 17.08 49.08 -16.98
N LEU A 187 15.78 48.91 -17.24
CA LEU A 187 14.94 49.90 -17.93
C LEU A 187 14.58 51.07 -17.01
N GLU A 188 14.21 50.80 -15.76
CA GLU A 188 13.93 51.82 -14.76
C GLU A 188 15.17 52.66 -14.43
N GLY A 189 16.35 52.04 -14.39
CA GLY A 189 17.63 52.72 -14.20
C GLY A 189 18.05 53.64 -15.37
N LYS A 190 17.57 53.38 -16.60
CA LYS A 190 17.83 54.20 -17.79
C LYS A 190 16.84 55.34 -17.99
N SER A 191 15.73 55.36 -17.24
CA SER A 191 14.68 56.37 -17.33
C SER A 191 14.85 57.54 -16.34
N LYS A 192 15.99 57.61 -15.63
CA LYS A 192 16.44 58.73 -14.79
C LYS A 192 17.59 59.46 -15.48
#